data_AF-A0A4R7VHP1-F1
#
_entry.id   AF-A0A4R7VHP1-F1
#
_cell.length_a   1.000
_cell.length_b   1.000
_cell.length_c   1.000
_cell.angle_alpha   90.00
_cell.angle_beta   90.00
_cell.angle_gamma   90.00
#
_symmetry.space_group_name_H-M   'P 1'
#
loop_
_entity.id
_entity.type
_entity.pdbx_description
1 polymer ?
#
loop_
_entity_poly.entity_id
_entity_poly.type
_entity_poly.pdbx_seq_one_letter_code
_entity_poly.pdbx_strand_id
1 'polypeptide(L)'
;MSPTQRDEPLRDLARVHALRTADWRTDGVRLRSGVVDRLTAAQTFLPRALRFLVVSGHHGPAGAGPCPDAADHATGGAVDLSLHVSGSPEPALWSAAPPPEWPVCAAALTAVGMVGGDTWWHWSFGDSRWCASTGAQAPVYDPIP
;
A
#
# COMPACT_ATOMS: atom_id res chain seq x y z
N MET A 1 -9.93 -17.26 11.11
CA MET A 1 -8.89 -17.02 10.08
C MET A 1 -8.24 -18.35 9.76
N SER A 2 -8.06 -18.68 8.47
CA SER A 2 -7.31 -19.88 8.12
C SER A 2 -5.80 -19.61 8.27
N PRO A 3 -4.99 -20.61 8.67
CA PRO A 3 -3.53 -20.48 8.75
C PRO A 3 -2.87 -20.00 7.46
N THR A 4 -3.49 -20.30 6.31
CA THR A 4 -2.96 -19.99 4.97
C THR A 4 -2.85 -18.51 4.63
N GLN A 5 -3.66 -17.65 5.28
CA GLN A 5 -3.67 -16.21 4.98
C GLN A 5 -2.52 -15.46 5.67
N ARG A 6 -2.04 -15.99 6.81
CA ARG A 6 -0.95 -15.39 7.60
C ARG A 6 0.41 -15.49 6.89
N ASP A 7 0.58 -16.57 6.12
CA ASP A 7 1.82 -16.93 5.43
C ASP A 7 1.84 -16.56 3.95
N GLU A 8 0.93 -15.69 3.50
CA GLU A 8 0.89 -15.25 2.10
C GLU A 8 2.24 -14.70 1.64
N PRO A 9 2.81 -15.16 0.51
CA PRO A 9 4.16 -14.77 0.14
C PRO A 9 4.22 -13.29 -0.24
N LEU A 10 5.35 -12.66 0.03
CA LEU A 10 5.69 -11.36 -0.52
C LEU A 10 5.85 -11.47 -2.04
N ARG A 11 5.21 -10.56 -2.78
CA ARG A 11 5.32 -10.42 -4.22
C ARG A 11 6.08 -9.15 -4.55
N ASP A 12 7.05 -9.29 -5.43
CA ASP A 12 7.76 -8.15 -6.03
C ASP A 12 6.85 -7.48 -7.06
N LEU A 13 6.54 -6.21 -6.84
CA LEU A 13 5.69 -5.40 -7.69
C LEU A 13 6.31 -5.14 -9.08
N ALA A 14 7.62 -5.30 -9.25
CA ALA A 14 8.25 -5.25 -10.58
C ALA A 14 7.65 -6.31 -11.54
N ARG A 15 7.01 -7.36 -11.01
CA ARG A 15 6.35 -8.43 -11.77
C ARG A 15 4.83 -8.24 -11.91
N VAL A 16 4.28 -7.12 -11.43
CA VAL A 16 2.83 -6.86 -11.39
C VAL A 16 2.50 -5.65 -12.26
N HIS A 17 2.20 -5.87 -13.53
CA HIS A 17 1.96 -4.79 -14.51
C HIS A 17 0.73 -3.93 -14.25
N ALA A 18 -0.20 -4.39 -13.41
CA ALA A 18 -1.40 -3.62 -13.06
C ALA A 18 -1.08 -2.40 -12.19
N LEU A 19 0.04 -2.43 -11.47
CA LEU A 19 0.46 -1.40 -10.52
C LEU A 19 1.76 -0.76 -11.02
N ARG A 20 1.90 0.56 -10.85
CA ARG A 20 3.17 1.24 -11.15
C ARG A 20 3.97 1.37 -9.88
N THR A 21 5.29 1.21 -9.97
CA THR A 21 6.23 1.60 -8.92
C THR A 21 6.91 2.90 -9.32
N ALA A 22 7.28 3.74 -8.36
CA ALA A 22 8.02 4.97 -8.61
C ALA A 22 9.37 4.69 -9.29
N ASP A 23 9.72 5.41 -10.35
CA ASP A 23 10.87 5.10 -11.22
C ASP A 23 12.21 5.26 -10.48
N TRP A 24 12.27 6.18 -9.52
CA TRP A 24 13.44 6.40 -8.66
C TRP A 24 13.57 5.36 -7.54
N ARG A 25 12.60 4.44 -7.43
CA ARG A 25 12.65 3.33 -6.48
C ARG A 25 13.03 2.02 -7.18
N THR A 26 14.33 1.76 -7.19
CA THR A 26 14.94 0.60 -7.84
C THR A 26 14.95 -0.66 -6.98
N ASP A 27 14.67 -0.53 -5.67
CA ASP A 27 14.68 -1.65 -4.75
C ASP A 27 13.31 -2.32 -4.73
N GLY A 28 13.29 -3.64 -5.03
CA GLY A 28 12.09 -4.44 -5.21
C GLY A 28 11.02 -4.20 -4.15
N VAL A 29 10.02 -3.38 -4.51
CA VAL A 29 8.88 -3.07 -3.65
C VAL A 29 8.05 -4.33 -3.52
N ARG A 30 7.94 -4.83 -2.29
CA ARG A 30 7.29 -6.11 -2.01
C ARG A 30 6.06 -5.92 -1.14
N LEU A 31 4.97 -6.62 -1.43
CA LEU A 31 3.76 -6.63 -0.61
C LEU A 31 3.24 -8.06 -0.44
N ARG A 32 2.46 -8.33 0.60
CA ARG A 32 1.76 -9.62 0.74
C ARG A 32 0.87 -9.85 -0.49
N SER A 33 0.76 -11.10 -0.93
CA SER A 33 -0.02 -11.45 -2.14
C SER A 33 -1.46 -10.92 -2.09
N GLY A 34 -2.16 -11.06 -0.97
CA GLY A 34 -3.51 -10.54 -0.80
C GLY A 34 -3.59 -9.01 -0.80
N VAL A 35 -2.51 -8.30 -0.43
CA VAL A 35 -2.45 -6.84 -0.58
C VAL A 35 -2.28 -6.46 -2.04
N VAL A 36 -1.44 -7.18 -2.80
CA VAL A 36 -1.32 -6.99 -4.26
C VAL A 36 -2.65 -7.21 -4.97
N ASP A 37 -3.38 -8.26 -4.59
CA ASP A 37 -4.70 -8.57 -5.16
C ASP A 37 -5.71 -7.46 -4.85
N ARG A 38 -5.71 -6.93 -3.62
CA ARG A 38 -6.56 -5.79 -3.22
C ARG A 38 -6.22 -4.52 -4.00
N LEU A 39 -4.95 -4.17 -4.13
CA LEU A 39 -4.51 -3.01 -4.91
C LEU A 39 -4.88 -3.16 -6.39
N THR A 40 -4.71 -4.36 -6.94
CA THR A 40 -5.11 -4.68 -8.32
C THR A 40 -6.62 -4.54 -8.51
N ALA A 41 -7.43 -5.01 -7.54
CA ALA A 41 -8.87 -4.83 -7.55
C ALA A 41 -9.27 -3.34 -7.41
N ALA A 42 -8.66 -2.60 -6.48
CA ALA A 42 -8.90 -1.17 -6.31
C ALA A 42 -8.56 -0.37 -7.57
N GLN A 43 -7.51 -0.77 -8.31
CA GLN A 43 -7.13 -0.15 -9.57
C GLN A 43 -8.24 -0.23 -10.63
N THR A 44 -9.12 -1.24 -10.55
CA THR A 44 -10.28 -1.38 -11.47
C THR A 44 -11.40 -0.38 -11.20
N PHE A 45 -11.44 0.20 -9.99
CA PHE A 45 -12.40 1.26 -9.64
C PHE A 45 -11.94 2.65 -10.10
N LEU A 46 -10.67 2.80 -10.46
CA LEU A 46 -10.13 4.10 -10.88
C LEU A 46 -10.51 4.43 -12.33
N PRO A 47 -10.76 5.73 -12.64
CA PRO A 47 -10.82 6.21 -14.01
C PRO A 47 -9.62 5.76 -14.83
N ARG A 48 -9.82 5.53 -16.14
CA ARG A 48 -8.76 4.98 -17.02
C ARG A 48 -7.45 5.79 -17.01
N ALA A 49 -7.54 7.11 -16.81
CA ALA A 49 -6.40 8.01 -16.77
C ALA A 49 -5.58 7.92 -15.47
N LEU A 50 -6.07 7.24 -14.44
CA LEU A 50 -5.46 7.19 -13.11
C LEU A 50 -4.85 5.81 -12.83
N ARG A 51 -3.65 5.80 -12.25
CA ARG A 51 -2.93 4.59 -11.83
C ARG A 51 -2.32 4.78 -10.46
N PHE A 52 -2.44 3.80 -9.58
CA PHE A 52 -1.68 3.79 -8.34
C PHE A 52 -0.18 3.82 -8.65
N LEU A 53 0.53 4.68 -7.93
CA LEU A 53 1.98 4.77 -7.93
C LEU A 53 2.49 4.31 -6.56
N VAL A 54 3.02 3.10 -6.51
CA VAL A 54 3.55 2.51 -5.29
C VAL A 54 4.97 3.01 -5.04
N VAL A 55 5.17 3.58 -3.85
CA VAL A 55 6.42 4.22 -3.44
C VAL A 55 7.21 3.32 -2.50
N SER A 56 6.53 2.75 -1.52
CA SER A 56 7.12 1.87 -0.51
C SER A 56 6.19 0.72 -0.18
N GLY A 57 6.76 -0.39 0.28
CA GLY A 57 6.05 -1.59 0.71
C GLY A 57 6.85 -2.24 1.83
N HIS A 58 6.92 -3.56 1.86
CA HIS A 58 7.65 -4.28 2.90
C HIS A 58 9.13 -3.89 2.97
N HIS A 59 9.53 -3.45 4.15
CA HIS A 59 10.92 -3.32 4.55
C HIS A 59 11.08 -3.74 6.02
N GLY A 60 12.21 -4.36 6.34
CA GLY A 60 12.53 -4.74 7.71
C GLY A 60 12.66 -3.53 8.64
N PRO A 61 12.79 -3.75 9.96
CA PRO A 61 12.85 -2.69 10.96
C PRO A 61 14.02 -1.71 10.74
N ALA A 62 15.11 -2.15 10.11
CA ALA A 62 16.23 -1.29 9.75
C ALA A 62 15.95 -0.32 8.58
N GLY A 63 14.90 -0.57 7.80
CA GLY A 63 14.45 0.29 6.70
C GLY A 63 13.27 1.20 7.06
N ALA A 64 12.78 1.13 8.30
CA ALA A 64 11.73 2.02 8.79
C ALA A 64 12.25 3.45 8.83
N GLY A 65 11.81 4.29 7.89
CA GLY A 65 12.07 5.73 7.95
C GLY A 65 11.47 6.36 9.21
N PRO A 66 11.73 7.66 9.48
CA PRO A 66 11.23 8.34 10.68
C PRO A 66 9.71 8.60 10.70
N CYS A 67 8.97 8.03 9.74
CA CYS A 67 7.52 8.17 9.67
C CYS A 67 6.88 7.41 10.85
N PRO A 68 5.89 7.97 11.56
CA PRO A 68 5.17 7.28 12.64
C PRO A 68 4.58 5.93 12.19
N ASP A 69 4.32 5.81 10.88
CA ASP A 69 3.68 4.66 10.23
C ASP A 69 4.69 3.58 9.79
N ALA A 70 6.00 3.81 9.95
CA ALA A 70 7.03 2.97 9.35
C ALA A 70 7.07 1.53 9.91
N ALA A 71 6.56 1.32 11.12
CA ALA A 71 6.46 -0.01 11.72
C ALA A 71 5.47 -0.93 10.99
N ASP A 72 4.43 -0.37 10.36
CA ASP A 72 3.37 -1.15 9.70
C ASP A 72 3.91 -1.92 8.48
N HIS A 73 4.96 -1.38 7.85
CA HIS A 73 5.64 -1.99 6.71
C HIS A 73 6.36 -3.32 7.05
N ALA A 74 6.61 -3.60 8.33
CA ALA A 74 7.30 -4.82 8.76
C ALA A 74 6.54 -6.10 8.39
N THR A 75 5.21 -6.03 8.19
CA THR A 75 4.37 -7.19 7.87
C THR A 75 4.25 -7.44 6.35
N GLY A 76 4.54 -6.43 5.54
CA GLY A 76 4.17 -6.36 4.11
C GLY A 76 2.69 -6.13 3.85
N GLY A 77 1.92 -5.81 4.89
CA GLY A 77 0.52 -5.38 4.86
C GLY A 77 0.32 -3.92 4.49
N ALA A 78 1.33 -3.09 4.76
CA ALA A 78 1.30 -1.65 4.54
C ALA A 78 2.03 -1.22 3.26
N VAL A 79 1.58 -0.09 2.71
CA VAL A 79 2.03 0.46 1.46
C VAL A 79 1.94 1.99 1.48
N ASP A 80 2.97 2.64 0.94
CA ASP A 80 2.93 4.08 0.66
C ASP A 80 2.65 4.29 -0.82
N LEU A 81 1.63 5.10 -1.09
CA LEU A 81 1.06 5.27 -2.41
C LEU A 81 0.91 6.75 -2.77
N SER A 82 1.10 7.03 -4.05
CA SER A 82 0.59 8.23 -4.70
C SER A 82 -0.18 7.84 -5.95
N LEU A 83 -0.44 8.81 -6.82
CA LEU A 83 -1.24 8.65 -8.02
C LEU A 83 -0.46 9.13 -9.23
N HIS A 84 -0.37 8.28 -10.24
CA HIS A 84 0.06 8.67 -11.57
C HIS A 84 -1.15 9.04 -12.43
N VAL A 85 -1.08 10.23 -13.05
CA VAL A 85 -2.04 10.69 -14.06
C VAL A 85 -1.43 10.47 -15.44
N SER A 86 -2.15 9.78 -16.31
CA SER A 86 -1.71 9.50 -17.68
C SER A 86 -1.41 10.80 -18.43
N GLY A 87 -0.21 10.89 -19.03
CA GLY A 87 0.26 12.08 -19.72
C GLY A 87 0.93 13.13 -18.82
N SER A 88 0.95 12.94 -17.50
CA SER A 88 1.66 13.80 -16.55
C SER A 88 2.99 13.17 -16.11
N PRO A 89 3.99 13.99 -15.73
CA PRO A 89 5.18 13.48 -15.06
C PRO A 89 4.83 12.81 -13.73
N GLU A 90 5.74 12.00 -13.20
CA GLU A 90 5.58 11.42 -11.86
C GLU A 90 5.45 12.55 -10.80
N PRO A 91 4.47 12.51 -9.89
CA PRO A 91 4.27 13.55 -8.90
C PRO A 91 5.46 13.64 -7.94
N ALA A 92 5.72 14.84 -7.40
CA ALA A 92 6.58 14.99 -6.23
C ALA A 92 5.92 14.28 -5.05
N LEU A 93 6.57 13.23 -4.56
CA LEU A 93 6.07 12.42 -3.46
C LEU A 93 6.29 13.13 -2.13
N TRP A 94 5.49 12.79 -1.13
CA TRP A 94 5.55 13.37 0.21
C TRP A 94 5.18 14.86 0.30
N SER A 95 4.22 15.31 -0.53
CA SER A 95 3.59 16.62 -0.38
C SER A 95 2.70 16.68 0.87
N ALA A 96 2.60 17.86 1.50
CA ALA A 96 1.76 18.06 2.69
C ALA A 96 0.27 17.73 2.46
N ALA A 97 -0.21 17.83 1.22
CA ALA A 97 -1.57 17.51 0.83
C ALA A 97 -1.57 16.50 -0.34
N PRO A 98 -2.60 15.65 -0.43
CA PRO A 98 -2.76 14.73 -1.55
C PRO A 98 -3.07 15.48 -2.85
N PRO A 99 -2.85 14.85 -4.04
CA PRO A 99 -3.32 15.39 -5.30
C PRO A 99 -4.86 15.51 -5.34
N PRO A 100 -5.44 16.42 -6.14
CA PRO A 100 -6.89 16.64 -6.21
C PRO A 100 -7.71 15.39 -6.52
N GLU A 101 -7.14 14.44 -7.25
CA GLU A 101 -7.77 13.18 -7.65
C GLU A 101 -7.69 12.08 -6.56
N TRP A 102 -7.00 12.35 -5.44
CA TRP A 102 -6.86 11.37 -4.37
C TRP A 102 -8.17 10.87 -3.74
N PRO A 103 -9.25 11.66 -3.59
CA PRO A 103 -10.48 11.18 -2.97
C PRO A 103 -11.07 9.93 -3.65
N VAL A 104 -10.99 9.81 -4.99
CA VAL A 104 -11.44 8.59 -5.68
C VAL A 104 -10.50 7.41 -5.43
N CYS A 105 -9.21 7.67 -5.25
CA CYS A 105 -8.22 6.66 -4.92
C CYS A 105 -8.41 6.12 -3.50
N ALA A 106 -8.58 7.02 -2.53
CA ALA A 106 -8.89 6.67 -1.16
C ALA A 106 -10.20 5.87 -1.05
N ALA A 107 -11.25 6.28 -1.78
CA ALA A 107 -12.50 5.52 -1.83
C ALA A 107 -12.31 4.10 -2.39
N ALA A 108 -11.49 3.95 -3.44
CA ALA A 108 -11.19 2.64 -4.02
C ALA A 108 -10.41 1.72 -3.06
N LEU A 109 -9.45 2.26 -2.31
CA LEU A 109 -8.69 1.52 -1.31
C LEU A 109 -9.58 1.08 -0.13
N THR A 110 -10.44 1.98 0.36
CA THR A 110 -11.44 1.64 1.38
C THR A 110 -12.41 0.57 0.90
N ALA A 111 -12.84 0.62 -0.36
CA ALA A 111 -13.76 -0.37 -0.93
C ALA A 111 -13.17 -1.80 -0.97
N VAL A 112 -11.84 -1.93 -1.00
CA VAL A 112 -11.14 -3.21 -0.90
C VAL A 112 -10.66 -3.53 0.53
N GLY A 113 -11.17 -2.81 1.54
CA GLY A 113 -10.97 -3.08 2.95
C GLY A 113 -9.63 -2.60 3.52
N MET A 114 -8.90 -1.75 2.80
CA MET A 114 -7.70 -1.09 3.32
C MET A 114 -8.09 0.12 4.19
N VAL A 115 -7.22 0.48 5.13
CA VAL A 115 -7.39 1.65 5.99
C VAL A 115 -6.26 2.65 5.76
N GLY A 116 -6.55 3.94 5.89
CA GLY A 116 -5.54 4.99 5.84
C GLY A 116 -4.77 5.12 7.16
N GLY A 117 -3.51 5.57 7.07
CA GLY A 117 -2.67 5.91 8.22
C GLY A 117 -2.82 7.37 8.66
N ASP A 118 -1.84 7.83 9.42
CA ASP A 118 -1.80 9.22 9.93
C ASP A 118 -1.37 10.20 8.82
N THR A 119 -0.72 9.67 7.78
CA THR A 119 -0.37 10.36 6.56
C THR A 119 -1.29 9.94 5.40
N TRP A 120 -1.59 10.87 4.48
CA TRP A 120 -2.58 10.60 3.43
C TRP A 120 -2.16 9.49 2.45
N TRP A 121 -0.84 9.32 2.26
CA TRP A 121 -0.25 8.34 1.34
C TRP A 121 -0.11 6.95 1.94
N HIS A 122 -0.18 6.81 3.27
CA HIS A 122 0.03 5.55 3.94
C HIS A 122 -1.27 4.76 4.05
N TRP A 123 -1.24 3.51 3.61
CA TRP A 123 -2.39 2.60 3.64
C TRP A 123 -2.00 1.22 4.10
N SER A 124 -2.92 0.56 4.78
CA SER A 124 -2.64 -0.68 5.50
C SER A 124 -3.77 -1.70 5.34
N PHE A 125 -3.38 -2.98 5.29
CA PHE A 125 -4.27 -4.11 5.45
C PHE A 125 -3.61 -5.23 6.26
N GLY A 126 -4.34 -5.73 7.25
CA GLY A 126 -3.98 -6.95 7.95
C GLY A 126 -2.88 -6.84 8.99
N ASP A 127 -2.32 -5.65 9.24
CA ASP A 127 -1.37 -5.39 10.34
C ASP A 127 -2.09 -4.85 11.60
N SER A 128 -1.29 -4.41 12.58
CA SER A 128 -1.79 -3.84 13.84
C SER A 128 -2.60 -2.56 13.67
N ARG A 129 -2.23 -1.69 12.72
CA ARG A 129 -3.00 -0.49 12.41
C ARG A 129 -4.36 -0.88 11.83
N TRP A 130 -4.38 -1.77 10.85
CA TRP A 130 -5.64 -2.27 10.28
C TRP A 130 -6.54 -2.86 11.36
N CYS A 131 -5.97 -3.63 12.30
CA CYS A 131 -6.68 -4.19 13.44
C CYS A 131 -7.29 -3.09 14.34
N ALA A 132 -6.50 -2.07 14.68
CA ALA A 132 -6.94 -0.95 15.52
C ALA A 132 -8.04 -0.12 14.85
N SER A 133 -7.93 0.15 13.55
CA SER A 133 -8.90 0.96 12.80
C SER A 133 -10.22 0.23 12.56
N THR A 134 -10.20 -1.10 12.37
CA THR A 134 -11.39 -1.89 12.03
C THR A 134 -12.05 -2.57 13.24
N GLY A 135 -11.38 -2.63 14.38
CA GLY A 135 -11.82 -3.40 15.54
C GLY A 135 -11.70 -4.91 15.36
N ALA A 136 -10.90 -5.37 14.40
CA ALA A 136 -10.58 -6.79 14.27
C ALA A 136 -9.92 -7.30 15.56
N GLN A 137 -10.12 -8.58 15.89
CA GLN A 137 -9.61 -9.15 17.14
C GLN A 137 -8.10 -9.40 17.12
N ALA A 138 -7.51 -9.56 15.93
CA ALA A 138 -6.09 -9.82 15.73
C ALA A 138 -5.67 -9.42 14.31
N PRO A 139 -4.39 -9.05 14.11
CA PRO A 139 -3.82 -8.84 12.77
C PRO A 139 -3.81 -10.14 11.95
N VAL A 140 -3.98 -9.97 10.63
CA VAL A 140 -3.90 -11.03 9.62
C VAL A 140 -2.46 -11.49 9.44
N TYR A 141 -1.53 -10.55 9.35
CA TYR A 141 -0.13 -10.80 9.06
C TYR A 141 0.72 -10.58 10.30
N ASP A 142 1.71 -11.44 10.48
CA ASP A 142 2.78 -11.21 11.44
C ASP A 142 3.91 -10.39 10.80
N PRO A 143 4.69 -9.64 11.60
CA PRO A 143 5.94 -9.04 11.16
C PRO A 143 6.88 -10.09 10.58
N ILE A 144 7.53 -9.76 9.47
CA ILE A 144 8.55 -10.58 8.84
C ILE A 144 9.90 -10.15 9.42
N PRO A 145 10.69 -11.07 10.00
CA PRO A 145 12.02 -10.78 10.55
C PRO A 145 13.01 -10.19 9.54
#